data_AF-A0A7X8QNG9-F1
#
_entry.id   AF-A0A7X8QNG9-F1
#
_cell.length_a   1.000
_cell.length_b   1.000
_cell.length_c   1.000
_cell.angle_alpha   90.00
_cell.angle_beta   90.00
_cell.angle_gamma   90.00
#
_symmetry.space_group_name_H-M   'P 1'
#
loop_
_entity.id
_entity.type
_entity.pdbx_description
1 polymer ?
#
loop_
_entity_poly.entity_id
_entity_poly.type
_entity_poly.pdbx_seq_one_letter_code
_entity_poly.pdbx_strand_id
1 'polypeptide(L)'
;MNLYYDLHIHTALSPCGDEDMTPNNIVNMALLKGLDIIAITDHNSCENVQAIIEVAEKTSLLVIPGMEIETAEEVHVVTLFPNL
;
A
#
# COMPACT_ATOMS: atom_id res chain seq x y z
N MET A 1 -20.70 -10.66 -3.40
CA MET A 1 -19.51 -10.40 -4.25
C MET A 1 -18.30 -10.64 -3.37
N ASN A 2 -17.33 -11.43 -3.83
CA ASN A 2 -16.11 -11.67 -3.05
C ASN A 2 -15.06 -10.65 -3.48
N LEU A 3 -14.25 -10.18 -2.54
CA LEU A 3 -13.12 -9.29 -2.78
C LEU A 3 -11.87 -9.95 -2.21
N TYR A 4 -10.77 -9.90 -2.96
CA TYR A 4 -9.44 -10.32 -2.54
C TYR A 4 -8.59 -9.09 -2.28
N TYR A 5 -7.91 -9.06 -1.14
CA TYR A 5 -7.22 -7.85 -0.71
C TYR A 5 -5.94 -8.14 0.07
N ASP A 6 -5.03 -7.16 0.03
CA ASP A 6 -3.85 -7.09 0.89
C ASP A 6 -3.75 -5.69 1.48
N LEU A 7 -3.94 -5.57 2.79
CA LEU A 7 -4.06 -4.29 3.49
C LEU A 7 -2.79 -3.89 4.25
N HIS A 8 -1.67 -4.59 4.01
CA HIS A 8 -0.40 -4.31 4.67
C HIS A 8 0.74 -4.45 3.67
N ILE A 9 0.91 -3.44 2.81
CA ILE A 9 1.97 -3.38 1.81
C ILE A 9 2.87 -2.19 2.07
N HIS A 10 4.17 -2.45 2.13
CA HIS A 10 5.21 -1.41 2.15
C HIS A 10 5.69 -1.11 0.74
N THR A 11 6.17 0.10 0.52
CA THR A 11 6.86 0.50 -0.69
C THR A 11 8.36 0.58 -0.44
N ALA A 12 9.13 0.93 -1.47
CA ALA A 12 10.55 1.22 -1.33
C ALA A 12 10.87 2.41 -0.40
N LEU A 13 9.86 3.18 0.06
CA LEU A 13 10.04 4.23 1.07
C LEU A 13 10.30 3.64 2.46
N SER A 14 9.75 2.47 2.76
CA SER A 14 9.95 1.80 4.05
C SER A 14 11.36 1.22 4.15
N PRO A 15 12.00 1.24 5.34
CA PRO A 15 13.34 0.70 5.53
C PRO A 15 13.50 -0.80 5.20
N CYS A 16 12.39 -1.55 5.25
CA CYS A 16 12.36 -2.97 4.90
C CYS A 16 11.98 -3.24 3.43
N GLY A 17 11.71 -2.18 2.63
CA GLY A 17 11.30 -2.30 1.24
C GLY A 17 12.48 -2.59 0.32
N ASP A 18 12.25 -3.41 -0.71
CA ASP A 18 13.21 -3.62 -1.80
C ASP A 18 13.13 -2.49 -2.84
N GLU A 19 14.23 -2.23 -3.57
CA GLU A 19 14.27 -1.23 -4.66
C GLU A 19 13.23 -1.51 -5.76
N ASP A 20 12.87 -2.80 -5.93
CA ASP A 20 11.85 -3.24 -6.88
C ASP A 20 10.42 -2.93 -6.42
N MET A 21 10.19 -2.48 -5.18
CA MET A 21 8.87 -2.08 -4.65
C MET A 21 8.46 -0.69 -5.13
N THR A 22 8.60 -0.47 -6.44
CA THR A 22 8.18 0.75 -7.15
C THR A 22 6.66 0.78 -7.33
N PRO A 23 6.06 1.97 -7.53
CA PRO A 23 4.62 2.09 -7.80
C PRO A 23 4.08 1.19 -8.91
N ASN A 24 4.79 1.12 -10.04
CA ASN A 24 4.38 0.27 -11.16
C ASN A 24 4.45 -1.22 -10.80
N ASN A 25 5.48 -1.65 -10.09
CA ASN A 25 5.62 -3.06 -9.74
C ASN A 25 4.55 -3.48 -8.72
N ILE A 26 4.27 -2.67 -7.70
CA ILE A 26 3.24 -2.98 -6.70
C ILE A 26 1.87 -3.13 -7.37
N VAL A 27 1.44 -2.16 -8.18
CA VAL A 27 0.13 -2.19 -8.85
C VAL A 27 0.02 -3.38 -9.80
N ASN A 28 1.02 -3.59 -10.66
CA ASN A 28 0.98 -4.69 -11.63
C ASN A 28 1.04 -6.07 -10.95
N MET A 29 1.80 -6.21 -9.86
CA MET A 29 1.83 -7.46 -9.09
C MET A 29 0.52 -7.74 -8.36
N ALA A 30 -0.14 -6.71 -7.82
CA ALA A 30 -1.47 -6.87 -7.21
C ALA A 30 -2.50 -7.35 -8.23
N LEU A 31 -2.50 -6.76 -9.44
CA LEU A 31 -3.35 -7.19 -10.56
C LEU A 31 -3.05 -8.63 -10.99
N LEU A 32 -1.77 -8.99 -11.15
CA LEU A 32 -1.36 -10.36 -11.50
C LEU A 32 -1.76 -11.39 -10.44
N LYS A 33 -1.77 -11.00 -9.18
CA LYS A 33 -2.24 -11.82 -8.05
C LYS A 33 -3.77 -11.88 -7.94
N GLY A 34 -4.50 -11.12 -8.74
CA GLY A 34 -5.97 -11.06 -8.72
C GLY A 34 -6.53 -10.36 -7.48
N LEU A 35 -5.80 -9.38 -6.94
CA LEU A 35 -6.31 -8.54 -5.85
C LEU A 35 -7.23 -7.46 -6.41
N ASP A 36 -8.32 -7.21 -5.69
CA ASP A 36 -9.28 -6.14 -5.96
C ASP A 36 -8.91 -4.86 -5.19
N ILE A 37 -8.30 -5.01 -4.02
CA ILE A 37 -7.97 -3.90 -3.11
C ILE A 37 -6.58 -4.09 -2.53
N ILE A 38 -5.80 -3.01 -2.50
CA ILE A 38 -4.57 -2.94 -1.70
C ILE A 38 -4.56 -1.74 -0.76
N ALA A 39 -3.82 -1.82 0.35
CA ALA A 39 -3.48 -0.64 1.15
C ALA A 39 -1.98 -0.45 1.23
N ILE A 40 -1.54 0.80 1.10
CA ILE A 40 -0.14 1.18 1.24
C ILE A 40 0.06 1.70 2.64
N THR A 41 0.94 1.05 3.39
CA THR A 41 1.09 1.23 4.83
C THR A 41 2.57 1.37 5.19
N ASP A 42 3.27 2.30 4.55
CA ASP A 42 4.70 2.53 4.84
C ASP A 42 4.94 2.85 6.33
N HIS A 43 6.14 2.51 6.81
CA HIS A 43 6.54 2.76 8.20
C HIS A 43 6.53 4.26 8.51
N ASN A 44 5.59 4.67 9.36
CA ASN A 44 5.44 6.05 9.86
C ASN A 44 5.38 7.13 8.76
N SER A 45 4.99 6.76 7.53
CA SER A 45 4.90 7.69 6.39
C SER A 45 3.77 7.32 5.43
N CYS A 46 3.21 8.34 4.76
CA CYS A 46 2.25 8.18 3.66
C CYS A 46 2.79 8.76 2.33
N GLU A 47 4.06 9.19 2.27
CA GLU A 47 4.53 10.04 1.17
C GLU A 47 4.51 9.37 -0.20
N ASN A 48 4.53 8.03 -0.26
CA ASN A 48 4.55 7.29 -1.52
C ASN A 48 3.16 6.88 -2.04
N VAL A 49 2.11 6.93 -1.20
CA VAL A 49 0.80 6.37 -1.59
C VAL A 49 0.15 7.10 -2.75
N GLN A 50 0.35 8.41 -2.87
CA GLN A 50 -0.19 9.19 -3.97
C GLN A 50 0.33 8.68 -5.33
N ALA A 51 1.61 8.33 -5.42
CA ALA A 51 2.18 7.76 -6.64
C ALA A 51 1.61 6.38 -6.96
N ILE A 52 1.29 5.56 -5.95
CA ILE A 52 0.61 4.26 -6.15
C ILE A 52 -0.81 4.48 -6.70
N ILE A 53 -1.57 5.41 -6.11
CA ILE A 53 -2.93 5.74 -6.54
C ILE A 53 -2.93 6.17 -8.00
N GLU A 54 -2.04 7.09 -8.40
CA GLU A 54 -1.91 7.60 -9.77
C GLU A 54 -1.65 6.48 -10.80
N VAL A 55 -0.84 5.48 -10.45
CA VAL A 55 -0.61 4.31 -11.32
C VAL A 55 -1.87 3.44 -11.40
N ALA A 56 -2.58 3.25 -10.28
CA ALA A 56 -3.76 2.42 -10.20
C ALA A 56 -5.01 3.02 -10.86
N GLU A 57 -5.10 4.34 -11.07
CA GLU A 57 -6.23 5.04 -11.71
C GLU A 57 -6.64 4.45 -13.07
N LYS A 58 -5.70 3.82 -13.78
CA LYS A 58 -5.92 3.21 -15.10
C LYS A 58 -6.34 1.74 -15.03
N THR A 59 -6.66 1.24 -13.85
CA THR A 59 -6.87 -0.17 -13.55
C THR A 59 -8.16 -0.37 -12.74
N SER A 60 -8.54 -1.62 -12.49
CA SER A 60 -9.65 -1.94 -11.58
C SER A 60 -9.24 -2.02 -10.11
N LEU A 61 -7.95 -1.85 -9.79
CA LEU A 61 -7.42 -1.99 -8.44
C LEU A 61 -7.78 -0.77 -7.60
N LEU A 62 -8.44 -0.98 -6.47
CA LEU A 62 -8.65 0.06 -5.47
C LEU A 62 -7.43 0.15 -4.55
N VAL A 63 -6.86 1.35 -4.42
CA VAL A 63 -5.76 1.62 -3.49
C VAL A 63 -6.30 2.44 -2.31
N ILE A 64 -6.11 1.94 -1.09
CA ILE A 64 -6.49 2.60 0.15
C ILE A 64 -5.24 3.23 0.78
N PRO A 65 -5.25 4.53 1.11
CA PRO A 65 -4.18 5.14 1.87
C PRO A 65 -4.13 4.61 3.29
N GLY A 66 -2.93 4.38 3.80
CA GLY A 66 -2.69 3.88 5.14
C GLY A 66 -1.28 4.18 5.61
N MET A 67 -0.98 3.74 6.83
CA MET A 67 0.34 3.85 7.44
C MET A 67 0.50 2.73 8.46
N GLU A 68 1.67 2.09 8.50
CA GLU A 68 2.04 1.27 9.65
C GLU A 68 2.75 2.17 10.66
N ILE A 69 2.06 2.45 11.77
CA ILE A 69 2.57 3.28 12.85
C ILE A 69 3.30 2.40 13.85
N GLU A 70 4.50 2.79 14.23
CA GLU A 70 5.23 2.19 15.34
C GLU A 70 5.03 3.05 16.60
N THR A 71 4.49 2.44 17.65
CA THR A 71 4.31 3.11 18.95
C THR A 71 5.63 3.22 19.72
N ALA A 72 5.66 4.01 20.80
CA ALA A 72 6.83 4.11 21.67
C ALA A 72 7.18 2.78 22.37
N GLU A 73 6.21 1.89 22.50
CA GLU A 73 6.36 0.52 23.01
C GLU A 73 6.73 -0.50 21.93
N GLU A 74 7.12 -0.06 20.73
CA GLU A 74 7.50 -0.92 19.57
C GLU A 74 6.35 -1.80 19.06
N VAL A 75 5.11 -1.46 19.40
CA VAL A 75 3.92 -2.12 18.81
C VAL A 75 3.61 -1.47 17.46
N HIS A 76 3.46 -2.32 16.44
CA HIS A 76 3.05 -1.90 15.10
C HIS A 76 1.53 -1.90 14.95
N VAL A 77 0.99 -0.84 14.37
CA VAL A 77 -0.44 -0.66 14.14
C VAL A 77 -0.68 -0.22 12.70
N VAL A 78 -1.37 -1.06 11.93
CA VAL A 78 -1.85 -0.70 10.60
C VAL A 78 -3.04 0.25 10.73
N THR A 79 -2.95 1.39 10.07
CA THR A 79 -4.02 2.39 9.97
C THR A 79 -4.45 2.55 8.51
N LEU A 80 -5.75 2.72 8.30
CA LEU A 80 -6.35 2.95 6.97
C LEU A 80 -7.12 4.25 7.00
N PHE A 81 -6.91 5.07 5.99
CA PHE A 81 -7.51 6.39 5.85
C PHE A 81 -8.61 6.37 4.78
N PRO A 82 -9.74 7.07 5.00
CA PRO A 82 -10.82 7.12 4.01
C PRO A 82 -10.48 7.98 2.79
N ASN A 83 -9.40 8.75 2.85
CA ASN A 83 -8.97 9.75 1.88
C ASN A 83 -7.46 9.98 2.04
N LEU A 84 -6.86 10.53 0.99
CA LEU A 84 -5.50 11.06 1.02
C LEU A 84 -5.41 12.31 1.90
#